data_AF-A0AAV8DIE5-F1
#
_entry.id   AF-A0AAV8DIE5-F1
#
_cell.length_a   1.000
_cell.length_b   1.000
_cell.length_c   1.000
_cell.angle_alpha   90.00
_cell.angle_beta   90.00
_cell.angle_gamma   90.00
#
_symmetry.space_group_name_H-M   'P 1'
#
loop_
_entity.id
_entity.type
_entity.pdbx_description
1 polymer ?
#
loop_
_entity_poly.entity_id
_entity_poly.type
_entity_poly.pdbx_seq_one_letter_code
_entity_poly.pdbx_strand_id
1 'polypeptide(L)'
;MKFGKRLKKQIDDTIPEWKDKFLSYKDLKKLVRFISAAHPSTKAEAQFVELLNSEIEKFNSFFIEQEEEFIIRQRELQDRIEKLGERFEPSDAEYAAEMAQTRKDIVNFHGEMVLLINYSNVNYTGLAKILKKYECMTNALAAFSDCHS
;
A
#
# COMPACT_ATOMS: atom_id res chain seq x y z
N MET A 1 -5.79 4.79 -21.07
CA MET A 1 -5.62 4.72 -19.60
C MET A 1 -5.14 3.33 -19.16
N LYS A 2 -3.84 3.16 -18.87
CA LYS A 2 -3.22 1.86 -18.50
C LYS A 2 -3.07 1.64 -16.98
N PHE A 3 -3.32 2.66 -16.16
CA PHE A 3 -3.04 2.62 -14.71
C PHE A 3 -3.83 1.55 -13.96
N GLY A 4 -5.16 1.46 -14.13
CA GLY A 4 -5.95 0.47 -13.39
C GLY A 4 -5.56 -0.99 -13.69
N LYS A 5 -5.13 -1.29 -14.93
CA LYS A 5 -4.60 -2.62 -15.28
C LYS A 5 -3.24 -2.87 -14.63
N ARG A 6 -2.36 -1.87 -14.62
CA ARG A 6 -1.05 -1.94 -13.96
C ARG A 6 -1.19 -2.10 -12.45
N LEU A 7 -2.08 -1.33 -11.82
CA LEU A 7 -2.37 -1.41 -10.40
C LEU A 7 -2.86 -2.81 -10.03
N LYS A 8 -3.83 -3.35 -10.77
CA LYS A 8 -4.30 -4.72 -10.54
C LYS A 8 -3.16 -5.73 -10.61
N LYS A 9 -2.30 -5.63 -11.63
CA LYS A 9 -1.13 -6.51 -11.73
C LYS A 9 -0.19 -6.39 -10.51
N GLN A 10 0.11 -5.16 -10.07
CA GLN A 10 0.96 -4.94 -8.89
C GLN A 10 0.33 -5.51 -7.61
N ILE A 11 -0.99 -5.49 -7.48
CA ILE A 11 -1.71 -6.13 -6.36
C ILE A 11 -1.67 -7.66 -6.53
N ASP A 12 -1.86 -8.19 -7.73
CA ASP A 12 -1.83 -9.63 -7.97
C ASP A 12 -0.46 -10.25 -7.66
N ASP A 13 0.62 -9.51 -7.95
CA ASP A 13 2.03 -9.88 -7.73
C ASP A 13 2.51 -9.66 -6.28
N THR A 14 1.66 -9.17 -5.37
CA THR A 14 2.00 -8.95 -3.95
C THR A 14 1.67 -10.16 -3.07
N ILE A 15 2.02 -10.07 -1.79
CA ILE A 15 1.66 -11.03 -0.74
C ILE A 15 0.12 -11.17 -0.70
N PRO A 16 -0.45 -12.39 -0.83
CA PRO A 16 -1.90 -12.60 -0.87
C PRO A 16 -2.68 -11.91 0.24
N GLU A 17 -2.13 -11.92 1.45
CA GLU A 17 -2.70 -11.35 2.67
C GLU A 17 -2.79 -9.81 2.64
N TRP A 18 -2.05 -9.16 1.74
CA TRP A 18 -2.02 -7.70 1.63
C TRP A 18 -3.01 -7.17 0.58
N LYS A 19 -3.59 -8.05 -0.25
CA LYS A 19 -4.35 -7.67 -1.45
C LYS A 19 -5.60 -6.84 -1.15
N ASP A 20 -6.31 -7.13 -0.06
CA ASP A 20 -7.51 -6.41 0.37
C ASP A 20 -7.19 -5.04 1.02
N LYS A 21 -5.93 -4.82 1.40
CA LYS A 21 -5.46 -3.60 2.08
C LYS A 21 -5.13 -2.46 1.12
N PHE A 22 -4.94 -2.75 -0.16
CA PHE A 22 -4.72 -1.71 -1.17
C PHE A 22 -5.95 -0.83 -1.40
N LEU A 23 -5.70 0.38 -1.89
CA LEU A 23 -6.69 1.34 -2.36
C LEU A 23 -7.66 0.71 -3.37
N SER A 24 -8.95 0.77 -3.07
CA SER A 24 -10.07 0.35 -3.93
C SER A 24 -10.31 1.30 -5.10
N TYR A 25 -9.28 1.46 -5.95
CA TYR A 25 -9.26 2.41 -7.07
C TYR A 25 -10.41 2.19 -8.05
N LYS A 26 -10.89 0.95 -8.20
CA LYS A 26 -12.01 0.62 -9.08
C LYS A 26 -13.30 1.27 -8.58
N ASP A 27 -13.57 1.23 -7.29
CA ASP A 27 -14.83 1.71 -6.71
C ASP A 27 -14.84 3.22 -6.57
N LEU A 28 -13.73 3.82 -6.14
CA LEU A 28 -13.56 5.28 -6.19
C LEU A 28 -13.74 5.82 -7.61
N LYS A 29 -13.18 5.12 -8.62
CA LYS A 29 -13.36 5.52 -10.03
C LYS A 29 -14.80 5.40 -10.51
N LYS A 30 -15.62 4.48 -9.96
CA LYS A 30 -17.05 4.41 -10.28
C LYS A 30 -17.77 5.64 -9.74
N LEU A 31 -17.48 6.04 -8.50
CA LEU A 31 -18.06 7.24 -7.89
C LEU A 31 -17.70 8.52 -8.67
N VAL A 32 -16.43 8.70 -9.05
CA VAL A 32 -16.04 9.88 -9.86
C VAL A 32 -16.79 9.93 -11.21
N ARG A 33 -17.05 8.78 -11.84
CA ARG A 33 -17.86 8.73 -13.07
C ARG A 33 -19.32 9.06 -12.81
N PHE A 34 -19.86 8.63 -11.68
CA PHE A 34 -21.23 8.93 -11.30
C PHE A 34 -21.43 10.43 -11.05
N ILE A 35 -20.51 11.06 -10.31
CA ILE A 35 -20.47 12.52 -10.12
C ILE A 35 -20.41 13.26 -11.46
N SER A 36 -19.59 12.78 -12.39
CA SER A 36 -19.50 13.34 -13.74
C SER A 36 -20.79 13.20 -14.56
N ALA A 37 -21.60 12.16 -14.33
CA ALA A 37 -22.78 11.87 -15.14
C ALA A 37 -24.08 12.46 -14.58
N ALA A 38 -24.19 12.59 -13.25
CA ALA A 38 -25.39 13.05 -12.56
C ALA A 38 -25.45 14.57 -12.34
N HIS A 39 -24.48 15.32 -12.87
CA HIS A 39 -24.07 16.66 -12.39
C HIS A 39 -23.58 16.61 -10.92
N PRO A 40 -22.74 17.57 -10.46
CA PRO A 40 -22.27 17.56 -9.08
C PRO A 40 -23.47 17.64 -8.13
N SER A 41 -23.80 16.52 -7.50
CA SER A 41 -24.74 16.49 -6.37
C SER A 41 -23.93 16.34 -5.10
N THR A 42 -24.25 17.17 -4.11
CA THR A 42 -23.59 17.17 -2.79
C THR A 42 -23.56 15.78 -2.15
N LYS A 43 -24.58 14.95 -2.43
CA LYS A 43 -24.65 13.56 -1.96
C LYS A 43 -23.60 12.65 -2.60
N ALA A 44 -23.38 12.74 -3.91
CA ALA A 44 -22.41 11.90 -4.61
C ALA A 44 -20.97 12.30 -4.25
N GLU A 45 -20.72 13.59 -4.05
CA GLU A 45 -19.44 14.10 -3.56
C GLU A 45 -19.16 13.63 -2.13
N ALA A 46 -20.16 13.71 -1.24
CA ALA A 46 -20.04 13.20 0.13
C ALA A 46 -19.70 11.70 0.16
N GLN A 47 -20.36 10.88 -0.66
CA GLN A 47 -20.06 9.45 -0.78
C GLN A 47 -18.63 9.19 -1.30
N PHE A 48 -18.13 10.00 -2.23
CA PHE A 48 -16.76 9.90 -2.70
C PHE A 48 -15.75 10.23 -1.59
N VAL A 49 -15.98 11.32 -0.84
CA VAL A 49 -15.12 11.74 0.27
C VAL A 49 -15.11 10.71 1.39
N GLU A 50 -16.28 10.17 1.75
CA GLU A 50 -16.42 9.13 2.77
C GLU A 50 -15.66 7.85 2.37
N LEU A 51 -15.83 7.38 1.13
CA LEU A 51 -15.08 6.23 0.64
C LEU A 51 -13.57 6.52 0.56
N LEU A 52 -13.18 7.72 0.16
CA LEU A 52 -11.78 8.10 0.08
C LEU A 52 -11.11 8.09 1.46
N ASN A 53 -11.78 8.66 2.47
CA ASN A 53 -11.26 8.71 3.84
C ASN A 53 -11.15 7.31 4.45
N SER A 54 -12.18 6.47 4.31
CA SER A 54 -12.15 5.09 4.81
C SER A 54 -11.06 4.26 4.12
N GLU A 55 -10.82 4.48 2.83
CA GLU A 55 -9.73 3.82 2.12
C GLU A 55 -8.34 4.32 2.57
N ILE A 56 -8.18 5.62 2.84
CA ILE A 56 -6.94 6.19 3.41
C ILE A 56 -6.65 5.60 4.79
N GLU A 57 -7.66 5.55 5.65
CA GLU A 57 -7.55 4.94 6.97
C GLU A 57 -7.15 3.47 6.86
N LYS A 58 -7.86 2.69 6.03
CA LYS A 58 -7.56 1.28 5.81
C LYS A 58 -6.11 1.03 5.43
N PHE A 59 -5.59 1.71 4.40
CA PHE A 59 -4.23 1.41 3.93
C PHE A 59 -3.15 1.94 4.89
N ASN A 60 -3.43 3.01 5.64
CA ASN A 60 -2.53 3.57 6.64
C ASN A 60 -2.47 2.70 7.90
N SER A 61 -3.61 2.26 8.42
CA SER A 61 -3.66 1.34 9.57
C SER A 61 -2.87 0.08 9.29
N PHE A 62 -3.07 -0.53 8.12
CA PHE A 62 -2.28 -1.69 7.70
C PHE A 62 -0.79 -1.38 7.62
N PHE A 63 -0.39 -0.22 7.08
CA PHE A 63 1.03 0.15 7.00
C PHE A 63 1.67 0.22 8.39
N ILE A 64 1.00 0.86 9.35
CA ILE A 64 1.48 1.02 10.72
C ILE A 64 1.59 -0.35 11.40
N GLU A 65 0.57 -1.20 11.28
CA GLU A 65 0.59 -2.57 11.83
C GLU A 65 1.78 -3.38 11.29
N GLN A 66 2.07 -3.29 9.98
CA GLN A 66 3.23 -3.98 9.41
C GLN A 66 4.57 -3.37 9.84
N GLU A 67 4.63 -2.05 10.00
CA GLU A 67 5.84 -1.37 10.50
C GLU A 67 6.16 -1.79 11.94
N GLU A 68 5.16 -1.90 12.80
CA GLU A 68 5.30 -2.40 14.18
C GLU A 68 5.83 -3.84 14.21
N GLU A 69 5.24 -4.74 13.42
CA GLU A 69 5.71 -6.13 13.27
C GLU A 69 7.18 -6.18 12.80
N PHE A 70 7.57 -5.30 11.88
CA PHE A 70 8.95 -5.25 11.41
C PHE A 70 9.93 -4.75 12.47
N ILE A 71 9.54 -3.79 13.29
CA ILE A 71 10.36 -3.33 14.42
C ILE A 71 10.62 -4.48 15.40
N ILE A 72 9.60 -5.30 15.69
CA ILE A 72 9.73 -6.45 16.59
C ILE A 72 10.69 -7.48 15.97
N ARG A 73 10.45 -7.91 14.73
CA ARG A 73 11.31 -8.89 14.04
C ARG A 73 12.74 -8.41 13.87
N GLN A 74 12.96 -7.12 13.65
CA GLN A 74 14.31 -6.55 13.58
C GLN A 74 15.05 -6.75 14.91
N ARG A 75 14.41 -6.47 16.04
CA ARG A 75 15.02 -6.65 17.37
C ARG A 75 15.35 -8.13 17.61
N GLU A 76 14.42 -9.04 17.30
CA GLU A 76 14.65 -10.48 17.44
C GLU A 76 15.83 -10.98 16.59
N LEU A 77 15.97 -10.47 15.36
CA LEU A 77 17.10 -10.79 14.50
C LEU A 77 18.42 -10.23 15.05
N GLN A 78 18.40 -9.01 15.59
CA GLN A 78 19.57 -8.41 16.23
C GLN A 78 20.03 -9.23 17.44
N ASP A 79 19.11 -9.60 18.33
CA ASP A 79 19.39 -10.42 19.51
C ASP A 79 19.97 -11.79 19.13
N ARG A 80 19.45 -12.41 18.05
CA ARG A 80 19.98 -13.67 17.53
C ARG A 80 21.41 -13.54 17.01
N ILE A 81 21.70 -12.45 16.29
CA ILE A 81 23.05 -12.17 15.77
C ILE A 81 24.03 -11.96 16.92
N GLU A 82 23.64 -11.21 17.95
CA GLU A 82 24.48 -10.95 19.13
C GLU A 82 24.83 -12.25 19.86
N LYS A 83 23.84 -13.09 20.17
CA LYS A 83 24.05 -14.40 20.82
C LYS A 83 24.95 -15.34 20.02
N LEU A 84 24.84 -15.33 18.69
CA LEU A 84 25.73 -16.10 17.81
C LEU A 84 27.16 -15.56 17.85
N GLY A 85 27.33 -14.23 17.91
CA GLY A 85 28.63 -13.58 18.03
C GLY A 85 29.38 -13.96 19.32
N GLU A 86 28.66 -14.15 20.42
CA GLU A 86 29.23 -14.57 21.71
C GLU A 86 29.71 -16.02 21.73
N ARG A 87 29.11 -16.89 20.90
CA ARG A 87 29.33 -18.35 20.89
C ARG A 87 30.49 -18.83 20.00
N PHE A 88 31.33 -17.95 19.45
CA PHE A 88 32.20 -18.28 18.30
C PHE A 88 33.11 -19.52 18.50
N GLU A 89 32.64 -20.67 18.04
CA GLU A 89 33.40 -21.92 17.85
C GLU A 89 33.28 -22.38 16.37
N PRO A 90 34.24 -22.02 15.51
CA PRO A 90 34.12 -22.19 14.05
C PRO A 90 34.12 -23.65 13.54
N SER A 91 34.31 -24.66 14.40
CA SER A 91 34.20 -26.08 14.03
C SER A 91 32.83 -26.70 14.30
N ASP A 92 31.89 -25.94 14.87
CA ASP A 92 30.57 -26.44 15.23
C ASP A 92 29.61 -26.40 14.02
N ALA A 93 29.13 -27.58 13.63
CA ALA A 93 28.15 -27.73 12.56
C ALA A 93 26.79 -27.10 12.92
N GLU A 94 26.43 -27.08 14.21
CA GLU A 94 25.20 -26.45 14.69
C GLU A 94 25.29 -24.92 14.53
N TYR A 95 26.40 -24.32 14.97
CA TYR A 95 26.69 -22.90 14.74
C TYR A 95 26.62 -22.53 13.25
N ALA A 96 27.24 -23.32 12.38
CA ALA A 96 27.22 -23.06 10.93
C ALA A 96 25.79 -23.09 10.36
N ALA A 97 24.95 -24.03 10.83
CA ALA A 97 23.55 -24.13 10.42
C ALA A 97 22.71 -22.94 10.92
N GLU A 98 22.86 -22.55 12.19
CA GLU A 98 22.16 -21.40 12.77
C GLU A 98 22.55 -20.08 12.08
N MET A 99 23.83 -19.91 11.75
CA MET A 99 24.32 -18.77 10.99
C MET A 99 23.73 -18.72 9.58
N ALA A 100 23.66 -19.86 8.89
CA ALA A 100 23.06 -19.93 7.56
C ALA A 100 21.56 -19.60 7.59
N GLN A 101 20.83 -20.11 8.58
CA GLN A 101 19.42 -19.80 8.77
C GLN A 101 19.21 -18.31 9.08
N THR A 102 20.02 -17.74 9.98
CA THR A 102 19.93 -16.32 10.35
C THR A 102 20.19 -15.41 9.15
N ARG A 103 21.17 -15.72 8.30
CA ARG A 103 21.42 -14.99 7.04
C ARG A 103 20.20 -15.05 6.10
N LYS A 104 19.58 -16.22 5.97
CA LYS A 104 18.37 -16.39 5.15
C LYS A 104 17.21 -15.55 5.69
N ASP A 105 17.01 -15.53 7.01
CA ASP A 105 15.95 -14.75 7.65
C ASP A 105 16.14 -13.25 7.44
N ILE A 106 17.38 -12.75 7.50
CA ILE A 106 17.72 -11.34 7.21
C ILE A 106 17.35 -10.97 5.76
N VAL A 107 17.69 -11.81 4.79
CA VAL A 107 17.39 -11.55 3.37
C VAL A 107 15.87 -11.55 3.13
N ASN A 108 15.15 -12.50 3.72
CA ASN A 108 13.69 -12.56 3.63
C ASN A 108 13.05 -11.32 4.26
N PHE A 109 13.47 -10.95 5.47
CA PHE A 109 13.01 -9.76 6.18
C PHE A 109 13.23 -8.48 5.36
N HIS A 110 14.40 -8.33 4.74
CA HIS A 110 14.64 -7.21 3.83
C HIS A 110 13.69 -7.21 2.62
N GLY A 111 13.44 -8.38 2.02
CA GLY A 111 12.47 -8.52 0.93
C GLY A 111 11.06 -8.07 1.34
N GLU A 112 10.61 -8.46 2.53
CA GLU A 112 9.32 -8.04 3.09
C GLU A 112 9.23 -6.52 3.32
N MET A 113 10.29 -5.88 3.85
CA MET A 113 10.35 -4.42 3.97
C MET A 113 10.26 -3.71 2.61
N VAL A 114 10.96 -4.22 1.60
CA VAL A 114 10.88 -3.67 0.23
C VAL A 114 9.47 -3.81 -0.34
N LEU A 115 8.77 -4.91 -0.05
CA LEU A 115 7.37 -5.07 -0.44
C LEU A 115 6.47 -4.02 0.24
N LEU A 116 6.69 -3.70 1.52
CA LEU A 116 5.92 -2.66 2.23
C LEU A 116 6.17 -1.25 1.66
N ILE A 117 7.42 -0.95 1.28
CA ILE A 117 7.76 0.29 0.56
C ILE A 117 7.01 0.36 -0.77
N ASN A 118 6.99 -0.75 -1.53
CA ASN A 118 6.24 -0.82 -2.78
C ASN A 118 4.72 -0.66 -2.54
N TYR A 119 4.17 -1.27 -1.49
CA TYR A 119 2.78 -1.09 -1.07
C TYR A 119 2.45 0.40 -0.86
N SER A 120 3.28 1.13 -0.09
CA SER A 120 3.10 2.57 0.14
C SER A 120 3.13 3.36 -1.17
N ASN A 121 4.11 3.11 -2.03
CA ASN A 121 4.25 3.77 -3.33
C ASN A 121 3.04 3.56 -4.26
N VAL A 122 2.51 2.33 -4.28
CA VAL A 122 1.35 1.96 -5.10
C VAL A 122 0.09 2.67 -4.60
N ASN A 123 -0.16 2.68 -3.28
CA ASN A 123 -1.31 3.36 -2.68
C ASN A 123 -1.23 4.87 -2.88
N TYR A 124 -0.08 5.49 -2.61
CA TYR A 124 0.16 6.92 -2.87
C TYR A 124 -0.11 7.29 -4.33
N THR A 125 0.42 6.51 -5.27
CA THR A 125 0.19 6.73 -6.71
C THR A 125 -1.29 6.59 -7.07
N GLY A 126 -1.99 5.62 -6.47
CA GLY A 126 -3.43 5.42 -6.63
C GLY A 126 -4.22 6.63 -6.16
N LEU A 127 -3.89 7.14 -4.97
CA LEU A 127 -4.50 8.30 -4.35
C LEU A 127 -4.32 9.56 -5.21
N ALA A 128 -3.07 9.89 -5.58
CA ALA A 128 -2.78 11.03 -6.43
C ALA A 128 -3.53 10.96 -7.77
N LYS A 129 -3.65 9.76 -8.35
CA LYS A 129 -4.36 9.57 -9.63
C LYS A 129 -5.86 9.65 -9.51
N ILE A 130 -6.46 9.29 -8.37
CA ILE A 130 -7.90 9.39 -8.19
C ILE A 130 -8.30 10.83 -7.87
N LEU A 131 -7.52 11.54 -7.05
CA LEU A 131 -7.70 12.96 -6.76
C LEU A 131 -7.60 13.81 -8.03
N LYS A 132 -6.52 13.66 -8.80
CA LYS A 132 -6.38 14.34 -10.11
C LYS A 132 -7.53 14.04 -11.06
N LYS A 133 -8.09 12.83 -10.99
CA LYS A 133 -9.24 12.45 -11.82
C LYS A 133 -10.52 13.14 -11.36
N TYR A 134 -10.73 13.24 -10.06
CA TYR A 134 -11.86 13.96 -9.48
C TYR A 134 -11.82 15.44 -9.88
N GLU A 135 -10.71 16.13 -9.61
CA GLU A 135 -10.50 17.55 -9.96
C GLU A 135 -10.74 17.84 -11.44
N CYS A 136 -10.20 17.00 -12.33
CA CYS A 136 -10.37 17.19 -13.77
C CYS A 136 -11.83 17.05 -14.21
N MET A 137 -12.63 16.22 -13.53
CA MET A 137 -14.03 15.99 -13.87
C MET A 137 -14.92 17.08 -13.29
N THR A 138 -14.67 17.53 -12.05
CA THR A 138 -15.41 18.63 -11.42
C THR A 138 -15.16 19.96 -12.14
N ASN A 139 -13.91 20.26 -12.50
CA ASN A 139 -13.58 21.49 -13.23
C ASN A 139 -14.19 21.51 -14.64
N ALA A 140 -14.25 20.36 -15.31
CA ALA A 140 -14.91 20.25 -16.61
C ALA A 140 -16.41 20.55 -16.48
N LEU A 141 -17.08 19.99 -15.47
CA LEU A 141 -18.50 20.24 -15.21
C LEU A 141 -18.80 21.72 -14.94
N ALA A 142 -17.96 22.40 -14.14
CA ALA A 142 -18.10 23.83 -13.86
C ALA A 142 -17.97 24.69 -15.14
N ALA A 143 -17.00 24.38 -16.00
CA ALA A 143 -16.85 25.09 -17.28
C ALA A 143 -18.03 24.87 -18.24
N PHE A 144 -18.67 23.69 -18.20
CA PHE A 144 -19.85 23.41 -19.01
C PHE A 144 -21.11 24.17 -18.54
N SER A 145 -21.30 24.34 -17.22
CA SER A 145 -22.41 25.12 -16.66
C SER A 145 -22.32 26.61 -16.98
N ASP A 146 -21.11 27.18 -16.99
CA ASP A 146 -20.90 28.60 -17.26
C ASP A 146 -21.15 28.98 -18.74
N CYS A 147 -21.00 28.04 -19.69
CA CYS A 147 -21.30 28.29 -21.11
C CYS A 147 -22.80 28.25 -21.46
N HIS A 148 -23.65 27.72 -20.58
CA HIS A 148 -25.10 27.56 -20.83
C HIS A 148 -25.96 28.41 -19.89
N SER A 149 -25.34 29.33 -19.15
CA SER A 149 -25.98 30.36 -18.32
C SER A 149 -25.93 31.71 -19.04
#